data_AF-A0A645F6Z5-F1
#
_entry.id   AF-A0A645F6Z5-F1
#
_cell.length_a   1.000
_cell.length_b   1.000
_cell.length_c   1.000
_cell.angle_alpha   90.00
_cell.angle_beta   90.00
_cell.angle_gamma   90.00
#
_symmetry.space_group_name_H-M   'P 1'
#
loop_
_entity.id
_entity.type
_entity.pdbx_description
1 polymer ?
#
loop_
_entity_poly.entity_id
_entity_poly.type
_entity_poly.pdbx_seq_one_letter_code
_entity_poly.pdbx_strand_id
1 'polypeptide(L)'
;MIAGPQDNTKAVVLHENMSLEQFEDSMKQAIQELKKNCEDIVIFCDIYGGTPFNVTSKLKLTGYEFLAFTGFNLPILMDLCFSRDCSLDEITERIKETHANSCTEINPIVPNEESEIDL
;
A
#
# COMPACT_ATOMS: atom_id res chain seq x y z
N MET A 1 -14.13 -6.97 3.70
CA MET A 1 -13.26 -8.04 4.22
C MET A 1 -12.95 -8.98 3.07
N ILE A 2 -11.70 -9.00 2.59
CA ILE A 2 -11.25 -9.98 1.59
C ILE A 2 -10.14 -10.83 2.21
N ALA A 3 -9.13 -10.21 2.82
CA ALA A 3 -8.01 -10.91 3.47
C ALA A 3 -8.18 -11.14 5.00
N GLY A 4 -9.38 -10.96 5.56
CA GLY A 4 -9.59 -11.04 7.02
C GLY A 4 -8.82 -9.97 7.81
N PRO A 5 -8.70 -10.12 9.15
CA PRO A 5 -7.85 -9.27 9.98
C PRO A 5 -6.38 -9.36 9.54
N GLN A 6 -5.68 -8.23 9.56
CA GLN A 6 -4.29 -8.14 9.13
C GLN A 6 -3.43 -7.63 10.28
N ASP A 7 -2.60 -8.52 10.83
CA ASP A 7 -1.60 -8.18 11.82
C ASP A 7 -0.44 -7.41 11.17
N ASN A 8 0.46 -6.84 11.99
CA ASN A 8 1.67 -6.15 11.53
C ASN A 8 1.39 -5.12 10.43
N THR A 9 0.28 -4.39 10.58
CA THR A 9 -0.20 -3.39 9.64
C THR A 9 -0.65 -2.16 10.42
N LYS A 10 -0.31 -0.97 9.93
CA LYS A 10 -0.68 0.30 10.57
C LYS A 10 -1.15 1.29 9.52
N ALA A 11 -2.22 2.01 9.84
CA ALA A 11 -2.64 3.19 9.10
C ALA A 11 -2.23 4.43 9.91
N VAL A 12 -1.46 5.33 9.29
CA VAL A 12 -1.10 6.63 9.87
C VAL A 12 -1.86 7.70 9.10
N VAL A 13 -2.74 8.42 9.80
CA VAL A 13 -3.67 9.37 9.17
C VAL A 13 -3.21 10.78 9.47
N LEU A 14 -3.05 11.59 8.42
CA LEU A 14 -2.82 13.03 8.57
C LEU A 14 -4.18 13.72 8.74
N HIS A 15 -4.41 14.28 9.92
CA HIS A 15 -5.61 15.07 10.21
C HIS A 15 -5.38 16.56 9.93
N GLU A 16 -6.43 17.30 9.61
CA GLU A 16 -6.35 18.73 9.25
C GLU A 16 -5.65 19.60 10.31
N ASN A 17 -5.83 19.26 11.59
CA ASN A 17 -5.27 20.01 12.72
C ASN A 17 -3.93 19.47 13.22
N MET A 18 -3.34 18.51 12.50
CA MET A 18 -2.08 17.89 12.88
C MET A 18 -0.89 18.71 12.36
N SER A 19 0.05 19.03 13.23
CA SER A 19 1.30 19.64 12.80
C SER A 19 2.17 18.62 12.05
N LEU A 20 3.13 19.12 11.25
CA LEU A 20 4.09 18.27 10.55
C LEU A 20 4.91 17.41 11.52
N GLU A 21 5.30 17.98 12.67
CA GLU A 21 6.06 17.29 13.71
C GLU A 21 5.24 16.17 14.36
N GLN A 22 3.96 16.43 14.68
CA GLN A 22 3.07 15.40 15.22
C GLN A 22 2.89 14.23 14.24
N PHE A 23 2.73 14.53 12.95
CA PHE A 23 2.62 13.48 11.94
C PHE A 23 3.92 12.69 11.78
N GLU A 24 5.07 13.37 11.78
CA GLU A 24 6.38 12.73 11.76
C GLU A 24 6.59 11.81 12.97
N ASP A 25 6.20 12.23 14.16
CA ASP A 25 6.28 11.41 15.36
C ASP A 25 5.35 10.20 15.29
N SER A 26 4.15 10.37 14.73
CA SER A 26 3.22 9.25 14.49
C SER A 26 3.79 8.22 13.50
N MET A 27 4.46 8.68 12.45
CA MET A 27 5.16 7.81 11.50
C MET A 27 6.31 7.06 12.19
N LYS A 28 7.15 7.75 12.98
CA LYS A 28 8.24 7.12 13.74
C LYS A 28 7.72 6.07 14.71
N GLN A 29 6.64 6.38 15.43
CA GLN A 29 6.03 5.44 16.37
C GLN A 29 5.49 4.19 15.65
N ALA A 30 4.78 4.36 14.53
CA ALA A 30 4.29 3.24 13.74
C ALA A 30 5.42 2.33 13.24
N ILE A 31 6.52 2.93 12.73
CA ILE A 31 7.71 2.20 12.30
C ILE A 31 8.33 1.43 13.47
N GLN A 32 8.53 2.09 14.62
CA GLN A 32 9.11 1.46 15.82
C GLN A 32 8.25 0.32 16.36
N GLU A 33 6.92 0.45 16.33
CA GLU A 33 6.00 -0.61 16.74
C GLU A 33 6.07 -1.82 15.81
N LEU A 34 6.09 -1.60 14.49
CA LEU A 34 6.21 -2.68 13.50
C LEU A 34 7.57 -3.38 13.59
N LYS A 35 8.66 -2.64 13.80
CA LYS A 35 10.02 -3.21 13.96
C LYS A 35 10.18 -4.18 15.14
N LYS A 36 9.23 -4.21 16.08
CA LYS A 36 9.24 -5.21 17.17
C LYS A 36 8.98 -6.63 16.66
N ASN A 37 8.22 -6.75 15.56
CA ASN A 37 7.75 -8.03 15.03
C ASN A 37 8.11 -8.24 13.55
N CYS A 38 8.63 -7.22 12.86
CA CYS A 38 8.94 -7.24 11.43
C CYS A 38 10.38 -6.79 11.21
N GLU A 39 11.15 -7.55 10.43
CA GLU A 39 12.49 -7.16 10.00
C GLU A 39 12.41 -6.06 8.92
N ASP A 40 11.57 -6.30 7.92
CA ASP A 40 11.33 -5.40 6.80
C ASP A 40 10.02 -4.61 6.97
N ILE A 41 10.05 -3.36 6.52
CA ILE A 41 8.89 -2.45 6.55
C ILE A 41 8.64 -1.91 5.15
N VAL A 42 7.38 -1.96 4.73
CA VAL A 42 6.89 -1.33 3.50
C VAL A 42 5.91 -0.22 3.87
N ILE A 43 6.19 1.00 3.39
CA ILE A 43 5.37 2.19 3.60
C ILE A 43 4.67 2.57 2.29
N PHE A 44 3.37 2.85 2.38
CA PHE A 44 2.60 3.39 1.28
C PHE A 44 2.12 4.81 1.62
N CYS A 45 2.39 5.74 0.71
CA CYS A 45 1.77 7.05 0.69
C CYS A 45 0.65 7.06 -0.36
N ASP A 46 -0.37 7.88 -0.13
CA ASP A 46 -1.46 8.12 -1.07
C ASP A 46 -0.95 8.79 -2.36
N ILE A 47 -0.31 9.96 -2.24
CA ILE A 47 0.09 10.81 -3.36
C ILE A 47 1.52 11.35 -3.22
N TYR A 48 2.19 11.48 -4.37
CA TYR A 48 3.53 12.05 -4.46
C TYR A 48 3.51 13.53 -4.06
N GLY A 49 4.52 13.96 -3.30
CA GLY A 49 4.67 15.36 -2.88
C GLY A 49 3.76 15.81 -1.73
N GLY A 50 2.83 14.97 -1.28
CA GLY A 50 2.02 15.23 -0.08
C GLY A 50 2.85 15.16 1.21
N THR A 51 2.26 15.61 2.32
CA THR A 51 2.92 15.56 3.64
C THR A 51 3.38 14.15 4.04
N PRO A 52 2.58 13.08 3.88
CA PRO A 52 3.05 11.71 4.15
C PRO A 52 4.27 11.31 3.33
N PHE A 53 4.29 11.66 2.04
CA PHE A 53 5.42 11.42 1.15
C PHE A 53 6.68 12.18 1.59
N ASN A 54 6.55 13.46 1.91
CA ASN A 54 7.69 14.30 2.29
C ASN A 54 8.30 13.85 3.62
N VAL A 55 7.47 13.52 4.60
CA VAL A 55 7.94 12.99 5.90
C VAL A 55 8.60 11.63 5.73
N THR A 56 7.99 10.73 4.95
CA THR A 56 8.59 9.42 4.63
C THR A 56 9.95 9.59 3.96
N SER A 57 10.05 10.50 2.98
CA SER A 57 11.30 10.82 2.29
C SER A 57 12.36 11.38 3.25
N LYS A 58 11.97 12.28 4.15
CA LYS A 58 12.85 12.81 5.20
C LYS A 58 13.36 11.70 6.11
N LEU A 59 12.51 10.81 6.60
CA LEU A 59 12.90 9.69 7.46
C LEU A 59 13.88 8.76 6.74
N LYS A 60 13.64 8.46 5.46
CA LYS A 60 14.55 7.66 4.63
C LYS A 60 15.93 8.32 4.53
N LEU A 61 15.99 9.63 4.31
CA LEU A 61 17.24 10.40 4.23
C LEU A 61 17.98 10.49 5.58
N THR A 62 17.28 10.38 6.71
CA THR A 62 17.87 10.41 8.05
C THR A 62 18.27 9.01 8.57
N GLY A 63 18.25 8.00 7.70
CA GLY A 63 18.80 6.67 7.99
C GLY A 63 17.77 5.63 8.43
N TYR A 64 16.46 5.92 8.33
CA TYR A 64 15.45 4.88 8.53
C TYR A 64 15.46 3.91 7.34
N GLU A 65 15.46 2.62 7.65
CA GLU A 65 15.41 1.54 6.67
C GLU A 65 13.99 1.00 6.54
N PHE A 66 13.41 1.18 5.34
CA PHE A 66 12.14 0.66 4.87
C PHE A 66 12.06 0.79 3.35
N LEU A 67 11.18 0.03 2.70
CA LEU A 67 10.77 0.24 1.33
C LEU A 67 9.56 1.21 1.30
N ALA A 68 9.49 2.13 0.33
CA ALA A 68 8.39 3.09 0.29
C ALA A 68 7.90 3.36 -1.15
N PHE A 69 6.58 3.48 -1.29
CA PHE A 69 5.90 3.80 -2.55
C PHE A 69 4.81 4.86 -2.35
N THR A 70 4.37 5.45 -3.46
CA THR A 70 3.22 6.35 -3.54
C THR A 70 2.25 5.87 -4.62
N GLY A 71 1.02 6.39 -4.67
CA GLY A 71 0.00 5.91 -5.61
C GLY A 71 -0.68 4.63 -5.14
N PHE A 72 -0.77 4.46 -3.81
CA PHE A 72 -1.39 3.29 -3.20
C PHE A 72 -2.83 3.07 -3.68
N ASN A 73 -3.20 1.80 -3.90
CA ASN A 73 -4.57 1.39 -4.16
C ASN A 73 -4.87 0.00 -3.55
N LEU A 74 -6.15 -0.37 -3.58
CA LEU A 74 -6.64 -1.59 -2.93
C LEU A 74 -6.03 -2.88 -3.51
N PRO A 75 -5.90 -3.08 -4.83
CA PRO A 75 -5.25 -4.27 -5.39
C PRO A 75 -3.83 -4.50 -4.86
N ILE A 76 -3.02 -3.45 -4.74
CA ILE A 76 -1.67 -3.56 -4.15
C ILE A 76 -1.75 -4.02 -2.69
N LEU A 77 -2.64 -3.44 -1.88
CA LEU A 77 -2.80 -3.87 -0.49
C LEU A 77 -3.13 -5.35 -0.38
N MET A 78 -4.05 -5.81 -1.23
CA MET A 78 -4.50 -7.19 -1.25
C MET A 78 -3.37 -8.15 -1.61
N ASP A 79 -2.60 -7.81 -2.64
CA ASP A 79 -1.48 -8.63 -3.08
C ASP A 79 -0.40 -8.78 -1.99
N LEU A 80 -0.11 -7.69 -1.27
CA LEU A 80 0.86 -7.70 -0.17
C LEU A 80 0.37 -8.45 1.06
N CYS A 81 -0.94 -8.46 1.33
CA CYS A 81 -1.49 -9.28 2.41
C CYS A 81 -1.21 -10.77 2.20
N PHE A 82 -1.07 -11.22 0.95
CA PHE A 82 -0.77 -12.61 0.59
C PHE A 82 0.70 -12.89 0.29
N SER A 83 1.55 -11.85 0.29
CA SER A 83 2.97 -11.94 -0.10
C SER A 83 3.92 -11.58 1.05
N ARG A 84 3.47 -11.70 2.31
CA ARG A 84 4.22 -11.24 3.49
C ARG A 84 5.55 -11.97 3.73
N ASP A 85 5.70 -13.19 3.21
CA ASP A 85 6.91 -14.00 3.35
C ASP A 85 7.91 -13.82 2.20
N CYS A 86 7.61 -12.93 1.24
CA CYS A 86 8.50 -12.61 0.12
C CYS A 86 9.58 -11.60 0.52
N SER A 87 10.70 -11.64 -0.20
CA SER A 87 11.77 -10.65 -0.09
C SER A 87 11.33 -9.25 -0.57
N LEU A 88 12.02 -8.20 -0.13
CA LEU A 88 11.75 -6.82 -0.56
C LEU A 88 11.86 -6.62 -2.08
N ASP A 89 12.73 -7.38 -2.75
CA ASP A 89 12.88 -7.32 -4.21
C ASP A 89 11.66 -7.91 -4.92
N GLU A 90 11.19 -9.09 -4.49
CA GLU A 90 9.96 -9.70 -5.00
C GLU A 90 8.73 -8.82 -4.72
N ILE A 91 8.65 -8.24 -3.52
CA ILE A 91 7.61 -7.28 -3.16
C ILE A 91 7.63 -6.06 -4.09
N THR A 92 8.82 -5.53 -4.41
CA THR A 92 8.97 -4.39 -5.32
C THR A 92 8.47 -4.70 -6.72
N GLU A 93 8.77 -5.89 -7.25
CA GLU A 93 8.32 -6.33 -8.56
C GLU A 93 6.79 -6.48 -8.60
N ARG A 94 6.23 -7.18 -7.60
CA ARG A 94 4.79 -7.37 -7.44
C ARG A 94 4.01 -6.05 -7.38
N ILE A 95 4.52 -5.07 -6.62
CA ILE A 95 3.89 -3.74 -6.52
C ILE A 95 3.83 -3.08 -7.90
N LYS A 96 4.92 -3.12 -8.67
CA LYS A 96 4.96 -2.51 -10.02
C LYS A 96 3.97 -3.18 -10.97
N GLU A 97 3.94 -4.51 -10.98
CA GLU A 97 3.05 -5.29 -11.84
C GLU A 97 1.57 -5.09 -11.46
N THR A 98 1.24 -5.24 -10.17
CA THR A 98 -0.13 -5.06 -9.68
C THR A 98 -0.61 -3.63 -9.92
N HIS A 99 0.23 -2.61 -9.63
CA HIS A 99 -0.13 -1.21 -9.88
C HIS A 99 -0.46 -0.97 -11.37
N ALA A 100 0.38 -1.46 -12.29
CA ALA A 100 0.21 -1.26 -13.73
C ALA A 100 -1.12 -1.80 -14.27
N ASN A 101 -1.67 -2.85 -13.66
CA ASN A 101 -2.89 -3.52 -14.12
C ASN A 101 -4.13 -3.20 -13.27
N SER A 102 -3.97 -2.46 -12.17
CA SER A 102 -5.02 -2.25 -11.17
C SER A 102 -6.03 -1.13 -11.47
N CYS A 103 -5.72 -0.25 -12.43
CA CYS A 103 -6.57 0.88 -12.79
C CYS A 103 -7.10 0.69 -14.22
N THR A 104 -8.27 0.09 -14.32
CA THR A 104 -8.91 -0.23 -15.61
C THR A 104 -10.30 0.41 -15.68
N GLU A 105 -10.71 0.82 -16.88
CA GLU A 105 -12.08 1.25 -17.14
C GLU A 105 -13.06 0.07 -16.95
N ILE A 106 -14.21 0.33 -16.34
CA ILE A 106 -15.27 -0.67 -16.18
C ILE A 106 -16.07 -0.71 -17.48
N ASN A 107 -15.81 -1.73 -18.29
CA ASN A 107 -16.51 -2.00 -19.55
C ASN A 107 -17.30 -3.32 -19.44
N PRO A 108 -18.58 -3.28 -19.00
CA PRO A 108 -19.38 -4.50 -18.87
C PRO A 108 -19.66 -5.08 -20.26
N ILE A 109 -19.19 -6.30 -20.50
CA ILE A 109 -19.61 -7.07 -21.67
C ILE A 109 -21.01 -7.59 -21.35
N VAL A 110 -22.02 -7.06 -22.03
CA VAL A 110 -23.37 -7.65 -21.99
C VAL A 110 -23.32 -8.94 -22.80
N PRO A 111 -23.55 -10.12 -22.19
CA PRO A 111 -23.64 -11.36 -22.95
C PRO A 111 -24.79 -11.24 -23.96
N ASN A 112 -24.55 -11.51 -25.24
CA ASN A 112 -25.63 -11.59 -26.22
C ASN A 112 -26.54 -12.77 -25.86
N GLU A 113 -27.83 -12.51 -25.63
CA GLU A 113 -28.87 -13.52 -25.35
C GLU A 113 -29.26 -14.38 -26.59
N GLU A 114 -28.41 -14.49 -27.61
CA GLU A 114 -28.73 -15.19 -28.88
C GLU A 114 -27.99 -16.53 -29.07
N SER A 115 -27.75 -17.29 -28.00
CA SER A 115 -27.21 -18.66 -28.14
C SER A 115 -27.97 -19.74 -27.38
N GLU A 116 -29.31 -19.65 -27.33
CA GLU A 116 -30.18 -20.75 -26.91
C GLU A 116 -31.40 -20.90 -27.84
N ILE A 117 -31.21 -21.21 -29.13
CA ILE A 117 -32.13 -22.10 -29.87
C ILE A 117 -31.33 -22.83 -30.95
N ASP A 118 -30.74 -23.97 -30.58
CA ASP A 118 -30.49 -25.08 -31.50
C ASP A 118 -30.44 -26.36 -30.65
N LEU A 119 -31.62 -26.90 -30.35
CA LEU A 119 -31.96 -28.33 -30.19
C LEU A 119 -33.47 -28.50 -30.04
#